data_AF-A0AAV2RE90-F1
#
_entry.id   AF-A0AAV2RE90-F1
#
_cell.length_a   1.000
_cell.length_b   1.000
_cell.length_c   1.000
_cell.angle_alpha   90.00
_cell.angle_beta   90.00
_cell.angle_gamma   90.00
#
_symmetry.space_group_name_H-M   'P 1'
#
loop_
_entity.id
_entity.type
_entity.pdbx_description
1 polymer ?
#
loop_
_entity_poly.entity_id
_entity_poly.type
_entity_poly.pdbx_seq_one_letter_code
_entity_poly.pdbx_strand_id
1 'polypeptide(L)'
;MFSDRYRSWSEAKTKCEQEGYILAQPEEAIAVSLRQHLYEAHGDGFAWLGAQGDGSKFVYAHGGLALDNASPLWRSGHPGSRVGDEMCLQLMVGGSLHSAEPYFTNPCLATFNALCE
;
A
#
# COMPACT_ATOMS: atom_id res chain seq x y z
N MET A 1 9.04 6.18 14.22
CA MET A 1 7.75 6.48 13.57
C MET A 1 8.06 7.12 12.23
N PHE A 2 7.29 6.82 11.16
CA PHE A 2 7.40 7.58 9.91
C PHE A 2 7.35 9.08 10.20
N SER A 3 8.29 9.85 9.65
CA SER A 3 8.39 11.30 9.83
C SER A 3 7.76 12.09 8.68
N ASP A 4 7.07 11.41 7.77
CA ASP A 4 6.42 12.01 6.61
C ASP A 4 5.06 12.62 6.97
N ARG A 5 4.61 13.59 6.17
CA ARG A 5 3.26 14.16 6.26
C ARG A 5 2.25 13.17 5.66
N TYR A 6 1.15 12.91 6.35
CA TYR A 6 0.07 12.10 5.78
C TYR A 6 -0.59 12.80 4.59
N ARG A 7 -0.81 12.04 3.52
CA ARG A 7 -1.32 12.50 2.23
C ARG A 7 -2.40 11.55 1.71
N SER A 8 -3.33 12.07 0.93
CA SER A 8 -4.19 11.21 0.10
C SER A 8 -3.35 10.38 -0.85
N TRP A 9 -3.93 9.32 -1.43
CA TRP A 9 -3.18 8.50 -2.37
C TRP A 9 -2.68 9.31 -3.58
N SER A 10 -3.53 10.20 -4.12
CA SER A 10 -3.17 11.06 -5.25
C SER A 10 -2.11 12.11 -4.88
N GLU A 11 -2.16 12.66 -3.67
CA GLU A 11 -1.13 13.56 -3.14
C GLU A 11 0.20 12.83 -2.93
N ALA A 12 0.17 11.59 -2.43
CA ALA A 12 1.35 10.75 -2.24
C ALA A 12 2.00 10.39 -3.60
N LYS A 13 1.18 10.03 -4.59
CA LYS A 13 1.63 9.81 -5.99
C LYS A 13 2.32 11.05 -6.54
N THR A 14 1.66 12.20 -6.43
CA THR A 14 2.20 13.49 -6.91
C THR A 14 3.53 13.82 -6.24
N LYS A 15 3.65 13.58 -4.93
CA LYS A 15 4.91 13.78 -4.18
C LYS A 15 6.03 12.92 -4.76
N CYS A 16 5.81 11.61 -4.94
CA CYS A 16 6.83 10.73 -5.49
C CYS A 16 7.25 11.17 -6.90
N GLU A 17 6.28 11.52 -7.75
CA GLU A 17 6.54 11.98 -9.12
C GLU A 17 7.33 13.30 -9.18
N GLN A 18 7.04 14.24 -8.27
CA GLN A 18 7.81 15.50 -8.15
C GLN A 18 9.27 15.28 -7.75
N GLU A 19 9.56 14.18 -7.06
CA GLU A 19 10.92 13.79 -6.66
C GLU A 19 11.59 12.87 -7.70
N GLY A 20 10.93 12.57 -8.82
CA GLY A 20 11.45 11.70 -9.88
C GLY A 20 11.24 10.20 -9.64
N TYR A 21 10.37 9.85 -8.70
CA TYR A 21 10.02 8.48 -8.31
C TYR A 21 8.57 8.13 -8.66
N ILE A 22 8.17 6.90 -8.37
CA ILE A 22 6.76 6.47 -8.39
C ILE A 22 6.32 6.05 -6.99
N LEU A 23 5.03 5.97 -6.74
CA LEU A 23 4.54 5.24 -5.56
C LEU A 23 4.98 3.78 -5.68
N ALA A 24 5.47 3.22 -4.58
CA ALA A 24 6.09 1.90 -4.56
C ALA A 24 5.12 0.79 -4.99
N GLN A 25 5.60 -0.11 -5.84
CA GLN A 25 4.86 -1.23 -6.43
C GLN A 25 5.66 -2.52 -6.22
N PRO A 26 5.89 -2.91 -4.95
CA PRO A 26 6.75 -4.03 -4.63
C PRO A 26 6.21 -5.31 -5.24
N GLU A 27 7.14 -6.15 -5.70
CA GLU A 27 6.81 -7.53 -6.02
C GLU A 27 6.26 -8.24 -4.78
N GLU A 28 5.28 -9.13 -4.98
CA GLU A 28 4.67 -9.86 -3.87
C GLU A 28 5.71 -10.65 -3.05
N ALA A 29 6.74 -11.18 -3.73
CA ALA A 29 7.83 -11.91 -3.10
C ALA A 29 8.63 -11.10 -2.08
N ILE A 30 8.64 -9.76 -2.18
CA ILE A 30 9.39 -8.87 -1.29
C ILE A 30 8.51 -8.05 -0.35
N ALA A 31 7.18 -8.11 -0.47
CA ALA A 31 6.27 -7.28 0.31
C ALA A 31 6.45 -7.48 1.84
N VAL A 32 6.67 -8.73 2.27
CA VAL A 32 6.86 -9.07 3.69
C VAL A 32 8.20 -8.58 4.22
N SER A 33 9.29 -8.72 3.45
CA SER A 33 10.62 -8.24 3.84
C SER A 33 10.71 -6.72 3.80
N LEU A 34 10.07 -6.09 2.81
CA LEU A 34 9.91 -4.63 2.74
C LEU A 34 9.19 -4.10 3.97
N ARG A 35 8.08 -4.73 4.39
CA ARG A 35 7.40 -4.36 5.63
C ARG A 35 8.35 -4.43 6.83
N GLN A 36 9.11 -5.51 6.97
CA GLN A 36 10.04 -5.67 8.10
C GLN A 36 11.10 -4.57 8.09
N HIS A 37 11.70 -4.29 6.93
CA HIS A 37 12.68 -3.24 6.78
C HIS A 37 12.12 -1.87 7.17
N LEU A 38 10.91 -1.54 6.70
CA LEU A 38 10.24 -0.29 7.06
C LEU A 38 9.91 -0.21 8.54
N TYR A 39 9.55 -1.33 9.19
CA TYR A 39 9.30 -1.37 10.62
C TYR A 39 10.59 -1.12 11.43
N GLU A 40 11.71 -1.71 11.03
CA GLU A 40 13.00 -1.49 11.69
C GLU A 40 13.47 -0.03 11.55
N ALA A 41 13.27 0.58 10.38
CA ALA A 41 13.67 1.95 10.11
C ALA A 41 12.73 3.00 10.72
N HIS A 42 11.42 2.74 10.70
CA HIS A 42 10.40 3.75 10.97
C HIS A 42 9.37 3.33 12.02
N GLY A 43 9.37 2.11 12.56
CA GLY A 43 8.36 1.64 13.50
C GLY A 43 6.98 1.44 12.88
N ASP A 44 5.93 1.40 13.71
CA ASP A 44 4.57 1.16 13.24
C ASP A 44 4.01 2.30 12.37
N GLY A 45 3.18 1.93 11.39
CA GLY A 45 2.49 2.86 10.49
C GLY A 45 1.80 2.18 9.32
N PHE A 46 1.29 3.00 8.42
CA PHE A 46 0.75 2.59 7.13
C PHE A 46 1.34 3.49 6.04
N ALA A 47 1.60 2.91 4.87
CA ALA A 47 2.06 3.65 3.72
C ALA A 47 1.27 3.25 2.48
N TRP A 48 1.02 4.23 1.61
CA TRP A 48 0.40 3.97 0.32
C TRP A 48 1.35 3.18 -0.60
N LEU A 49 0.77 2.25 -1.35
CA LEU A 49 1.41 1.58 -2.49
C LEU A 49 0.76 2.07 -3.79
N GLY A 50 1.44 1.88 -4.91
CA GLY A 50 1.04 2.39 -6.22
C GLY A 50 -0.17 1.72 -6.88
N ALA A 51 -1.02 0.99 -6.14
CA ALA A 51 -2.21 0.35 -6.70
C ALA A 51 -3.52 0.99 -6.22
N GLN A 52 -4.50 1.01 -7.12
CA GLN A 52 -5.88 1.44 -6.86
C GLN A 52 -6.88 0.48 -7.52
N GLY A 53 -8.13 0.53 -7.09
CA GLY A 53 -9.16 -0.42 -7.47
C GLY A 53 -10.54 -0.06 -6.94
N ASP A 54 -11.50 -0.95 -7.17
CA ASP A 54 -12.90 -0.82 -6.74
C ASP A 54 -13.25 -1.72 -5.53
N GLY A 55 -12.23 -2.19 -4.82
CA GLY A 55 -12.37 -3.19 -3.76
C GLY A 55 -12.50 -4.63 -4.26
N SER A 56 -12.75 -4.85 -5.56
CA SER A 56 -12.81 -6.17 -6.19
C SER A 56 -11.63 -6.46 -7.11
N LYS A 57 -10.96 -5.43 -7.63
CA LYS A 57 -9.78 -5.58 -8.48
C LYS A 57 -8.83 -4.42 -8.27
N PHE A 58 -7.56 -4.72 -8.02
CA PHE A 58 -6.51 -3.71 -7.84
C PHE A 58 -5.51 -3.78 -8.98
N VAL A 59 -5.09 -2.61 -9.46
CA VAL A 59 -4.14 -2.47 -10.56
C VAL A 59 -3.07 -1.47 -10.18
N TYR A 60 -1.82 -1.87 -10.39
CA TYR A 60 -0.66 -1.01 -10.27
C TYR A 60 -0.71 0.13 -11.29
N ALA A 61 -0.68 1.37 -10.81
CA ALA A 61 -0.85 2.57 -11.62
C ALA A 61 0.28 2.74 -12.65
N HIS A 62 1.46 2.21 -12.37
CA HIS A 62 2.56 2.13 -13.33
C HIS A 62 2.62 0.71 -13.90
N GLY A 63 2.67 0.59 -15.22
CA GLY A 63 2.73 -0.72 -15.91
C GLY A 63 1.40 -1.49 -15.98
N GLY A 64 0.40 -1.17 -15.15
CA GLY A 64 -0.96 -1.71 -15.29
C GLY A 64 -1.12 -3.16 -14.86
N LEU A 65 -0.18 -3.70 -14.06
CA LEU A 65 -0.24 -5.08 -13.58
C LEU A 65 -1.37 -5.23 -12.55
N ALA A 66 -2.26 -6.20 -12.77
CA ALA A 66 -3.30 -6.52 -11.81
C ALA A 66 -2.73 -7.31 -10.62
N LEU A 67 -3.14 -6.96 -9.40
CA LEU A 67 -2.87 -7.76 -8.22
C LEU A 67 -3.85 -8.93 -8.17
N ASP A 68 -3.36 -10.11 -7.79
CA ASP A 68 -4.21 -11.28 -7.63
C ASP A 68 -5.02 -11.16 -6.33
N ASN A 69 -6.35 -11.29 -6.43
CA ASN A 69 -7.23 -11.30 -5.27
C ASN A 69 -7.02 -12.53 -4.38
N ALA A 70 -6.45 -13.61 -4.92
CA ALA A 70 -6.09 -14.81 -4.17
C ALA A 70 -4.71 -14.69 -3.49
N SER A 71 -4.03 -13.54 -3.62
CA SER A 71 -2.72 -13.32 -3.01
C SER A 71 -2.78 -13.53 -1.49
N PRO A 72 -1.84 -14.30 -0.91
CA PRO A 72 -1.79 -14.52 0.54
C PRO A 72 -1.36 -13.28 1.32
N LEU A 73 -0.98 -12.20 0.62
CA LEU A 73 -0.58 -10.94 1.24
C LEU A 73 -1.78 -10.11 1.70
N TRP A 74 -2.97 -10.40 1.18
CA TRP A 74 -4.19 -9.73 1.62
C TRP A 74 -4.52 -10.09 3.05
N ARG A 75 -4.69 -9.07 3.90
CA ARG A 75 -5.25 -9.30 5.24
C ARG A 75 -6.65 -9.85 5.12
N SER A 76 -7.00 -10.83 5.95
CA SER A 76 -8.39 -11.28 6.15
C SER A 76 -9.41 -10.15 6.01
N GLY A 77 -10.27 -10.28 4.98
CA GLY A 77 -11.28 -9.28 4.61
C GLY A 77 -10.87 -8.35 3.46
N HIS A 78 -9.64 -8.38 2.98
CA HIS A 78 -9.19 -7.62 1.81
C HIS A 78 -8.92 -8.58 0.63
N PRO A 79 -9.02 -8.10 -0.62
CA PRO A 79 -9.55 -6.81 -1.01
C PRO A 79 -11.09 -6.70 -0.83
N GLY A 80 -11.80 -7.84 -0.81
CA GLY A 80 -13.23 -7.92 -1.14
C GLY A 80 -14.29 -7.61 -0.07
N SER A 81 -13.97 -7.45 1.23
CA SER A 81 -15.02 -7.16 2.25
C SER A 81 -15.33 -5.67 2.39
N ARG A 82 -14.50 -4.79 1.81
CA ARG A 82 -14.70 -3.33 1.77
C ARG A 82 -14.88 -2.90 0.32
N VAL A 83 -16.12 -3.00 -0.16
CA VAL A 83 -16.50 -2.59 -1.51
C VAL A 83 -16.77 -1.09 -1.50
N GLY A 84 -16.08 -0.35 -2.35
CA GLY A 84 -16.27 1.08 -2.56
C GLY A 84 -15.68 1.47 -3.91
N ASP A 85 -16.23 2.51 -4.53
CA ASP A 85 -15.91 2.83 -5.93
C ASP A 85 -14.44 3.24 -6.15
N GLU A 86 -13.77 3.77 -5.11
CA GLU A 86 -12.37 4.23 -5.18
C GLU A 86 -11.56 3.81 -3.93
N MET A 87 -10.91 2.66 -4.03
CA MET A 87 -10.08 2.07 -2.99
C MET A 87 -8.61 2.02 -3.43
N CYS A 88 -7.72 2.28 -2.49
CA CYS A 88 -6.28 2.32 -2.72
C CYS A 88 -5.56 1.32 -1.81
N LEU A 89 -4.48 0.72 -2.35
CA LEU A 89 -3.67 -0.27 -1.66
C LEU A 89 -2.72 0.42 -0.67
N GLN A 90 -2.68 -0.10 0.55
CA GLN A 90 -1.71 0.31 1.56
C GLN A 90 -0.93 -0.89 2.08
N LEU A 91 0.32 -0.65 2.46
CA LEU A 91 1.17 -1.57 3.21
C LEU A 91 1.03 -1.25 4.70
N MET A 92 0.64 -2.23 5.51
CA MET A 92 0.72 -2.16 6.97
C MET A 92 2.18 -2.38 7.39
N VAL A 93 2.79 -1.35 7.98
CA VAL A 93 4.15 -1.39 8.52
C VAL A 93 4.04 -1.58 10.03
N GLY A 94 4.35 -2.78 10.52
CA GLY A 94 4.12 -3.13 11.94
C GLY A 94 2.77 -3.79 12.19
N GLY A 95 2.26 -3.75 13.44
CA GLY A 95 0.97 -4.37 13.80
C GLY A 95 0.92 -5.89 13.57
N SER A 96 1.56 -6.65 14.47
CA SER A 96 1.69 -8.12 14.39
C SER A 96 2.54 -8.57 13.18
N LEU A 97 3.85 -8.32 13.25
CA LEU A 97 4.87 -8.82 12.29
C LEU A 97 4.78 -10.33 12.02
N HIS A 98 4.09 -11.08 12.89
CA HIS A 98 3.82 -12.51 12.72
C HIS A 98 2.78 -12.83 11.63
N SER A 99 1.90 -11.88 11.26
CA SER A 99 1.00 -12.06 10.11
C SER A 99 1.79 -11.88 8.82
N ALA A 100 1.61 -12.76 7.85
CA ALA A 100 2.23 -12.64 6.52
C ALA A 100 1.41 -11.75 5.56
N GLU A 101 0.39 -11.06 6.08
CA GLU A 101 -0.62 -10.37 5.27
C GLU A 101 -0.51 -8.84 5.42
N PRO A 102 0.45 -8.18 4.73
CA PRO A 102 0.67 -6.75 4.89
C PRO A 102 -0.29 -5.87 4.08
N TYR A 103 -1.09 -6.43 3.17
CA TYR A 103 -1.92 -5.67 2.25
C TYR A 103 -3.31 -5.38 2.82
N PHE A 104 -3.67 -4.10 2.74
CA PHE A 104 -4.97 -3.58 3.12
C PHE A 104 -5.50 -2.65 2.02
N THR A 105 -6.81 -2.49 2.01
CA THR A 105 -7.50 -1.52 1.16
C THR A 105 -8.14 -0.43 2.02
N ASN A 106 -8.09 0.81 1.56
CA ASN A 106 -8.66 1.98 2.23
C ASN A 106 -9.19 2.98 1.18
N PRO A 107 -10.20 3.82 1.46
CA PRO A 107 -10.62 4.83 0.50
C PRO A 107 -9.45 5.74 0.11
N CYS A 108 -9.32 6.06 -1.18
CA CYS A 108 -8.18 6.81 -1.70
C CYS A 108 -8.03 8.24 -1.10
N LEU A 109 -9.11 8.78 -0.54
CA LEU A 109 -9.14 10.07 0.17
C LEU A 109 -8.62 10.01 1.61
N ALA A 110 -8.43 8.82 2.19
CA ALA A 110 -7.79 8.67 3.49
C ALA A 110 -6.32 9.17 3.42
N THR A 111 -5.70 9.46 4.56
CA THR A 111 -4.35 10.02 4.58
C THR A 111 -3.35 9.12 5.30
N PHE A 112 -2.24 8.79 4.63
CA PHE A 112 -1.16 7.94 5.14
C PHE A 112 0.20 8.39 4.59
N ASN A 113 1.28 7.73 5.00
CA ASN A 113 2.63 8.03 4.50
C ASN A 113 2.77 7.70 3.01
N ALA A 114 3.62 8.45 2.30
CA ALA A 114 4.04 8.08 0.95
C ALA A 114 5.24 7.13 1.01
N LEU A 115 5.16 6.00 0.30
CA LEU A 115 6.32 5.15 0.03
C LEU A 115 6.67 5.26 -1.45
N CYS A 116 7.85 5.81 -1.75
CA CYS A 116 8.32 6.01 -3.12
C CYS A 116 9.42 5.00 -3.46
N GLU A 117 9.53 4.63 -4.74
CA GLU A 117 10.62 3.80 -5.29
C GLU A 117 11.16 4.36 -6.61
#